data_AF-A0A920KH67-F1
#
_entry.id   AF-A0A920KH67-F1
#
_cell.length_a   1.000
_cell.length_b   1.000
_cell.length_c   1.000
_cell.angle_alpha   90.00
_cell.angle_beta   90.00
_cell.angle_gamma   90.00
#
_symmetry.space_group_name_H-M   'P 1'
#
loop_
_entity.id
_entity.type
_entity.pdbx_description
1 polymer ?
#
loop_
_entity_poly.entity_id
_entity_poly.type
_entity_poly.pdbx_seq_one_letter_code
_entity_poly.pdbx_strand_id
1 'polypeptide(L)'
;MPKNMNKVITSADKTPGKQRLTWMLLLLLLLISACQEPVRQYLKARTPEELKTSAYELCGRDYKVLSYEDDTGLVECLPPLGEN
;
A
#
# COMPACT_ATOMS: atom_id res chain seq x y z
N MET A 1 -45.24 5.82 45.06
CA MET A 1 -45.19 5.76 43.57
C MET A 1 -45.98 6.94 43.01
N PRO A 2 -45.66 7.53 41.85
CA PRO A 2 -44.54 7.37 40.90
C PRO A 2 -43.72 8.70 40.77
N LYS A 3 -42.70 8.95 39.94
CA LYS A 3 -42.44 8.57 38.54
C LYS A 3 -40.93 8.73 38.26
N ASN A 4 -40.34 7.68 37.69
CA ASN A 4 -38.99 7.63 37.15
C ASN A 4 -38.86 8.61 35.98
N MET A 5 -37.82 9.44 35.98
CA MET A 5 -37.43 10.25 34.82
C MET A 5 -35.91 10.22 34.64
N ASN A 6 -35.36 9.03 34.36
CA ASN A 6 -34.03 8.93 33.78
C ASN A 6 -34.12 9.26 32.29
N LYS A 7 -34.18 10.55 31.95
CA LYS A 7 -34.07 11.02 30.58
C LYS A 7 -32.60 11.21 30.22
N VAL A 8 -31.90 10.09 30.05
CA VAL A 8 -30.61 10.09 29.33
C VAL A 8 -30.97 10.19 27.85
N ILE A 9 -31.17 11.40 27.35
CA ILE A 9 -31.01 11.67 25.92
C ILE A 9 -29.52 11.86 25.71
N THR A 10 -28.81 10.76 25.49
CA THR A 10 -27.57 10.82 24.71
C THR A 10 -28.00 11.18 23.30
N SER A 11 -27.98 12.48 23.00
CA SER A 11 -28.04 12.99 21.63
C SER A 11 -26.82 12.45 20.90
N ALA A 12 -26.97 11.26 20.34
CA ALA A 12 -26.08 10.75 19.33
C ALA A 12 -26.03 11.80 18.22
N ASP A 13 -24.85 12.41 18.03
CA ASP A 13 -24.52 13.30 16.92
C ASP A 13 -24.63 12.49 15.61
N LYS A 14 -25.86 12.21 15.16
CA LYS A 14 -26.15 11.69 13.84
C LYS A 14 -26.33 12.89 12.94
N THR A 15 -25.24 13.60 12.65
CA THR A 15 -25.20 14.42 11.43
C THR A 15 -25.03 13.45 10.26
N PRO A 16 -26.06 13.21 9.43
CA PRO A 16 -26.00 12.22 8.35
C PRO A 16 -24.88 12.51 7.34
N GLY A 17 -24.46 13.77 7.24
CA GLY A 17 -23.33 14.20 6.42
C GLY A 17 -21.95 13.74 6.93
N LYS A 18 -21.72 13.76 8.25
CA LYS A 18 -20.43 13.32 8.83
C LYS A 18 -20.23 11.82 8.64
N GLN A 19 -21.27 11.03 8.90
CA GLN A 19 -21.19 9.57 8.73
C GLN A 19 -20.90 9.22 7.25
N ARG A 20 -21.61 9.82 6.29
CA ARG A 20 -21.32 9.60 4.86
C ARG A 20 -19.90 10.01 4.49
N LEU A 21 -19.40 11.14 4.99
CA LEU A 21 -18.05 11.60 4.73
C LEU A 21 -17.00 10.64 5.29
N THR A 22 -17.18 10.14 6.51
CA THR A 22 -16.26 9.17 7.13
C THR A 22 -16.21 7.87 6.33
N TRP A 23 -17.35 7.36 5.87
CA TRP A 23 -17.41 6.15 5.05
C TRP A 23 -16.79 6.34 3.67
N MET A 24 -16.99 7.50 3.03
CA MET A 24 -16.34 7.84 1.76
C MET A 24 -14.81 7.94 1.93
N LEU A 25 -14.34 8.54 3.03
CA LEU A 25 -12.91 8.63 3.33
C LEU A 25 -12.29 7.25 3.59
N LEU A 26 -13.01 6.36 4.27
CA LEU A 26 -12.59 4.98 4.52
C LEU A 26 -12.45 4.18 3.22
N LEU A 27 -13.43 4.32 2.32
CA LEU A 27 -13.40 3.73 0.98
C LEU A 27 -12.23 4.25 0.15
N LEU A 28 -11.93 5.55 0.22
CA LEU A 28 -10.80 6.14 -0.47
C LEU A 28 -9.46 5.57 0.03
N LEU A 29 -9.31 5.43 1.35
CA LEU A 29 -8.11 4.84 1.95
C LEU A 29 -7.93 3.38 1.56
N LEU A 30 -9.03 2.60 1.49
CA LEU A 30 -9.01 1.22 1.00
C LEU A 30 -8.59 1.13 -0.47
N LEU A 31 -9.07 2.05 -1.31
CA LEU A 31 -8.69 2.10 -2.73
C LEU A 31 -7.21 2.44 -2.93
N ILE A 32 -6.65 3.34 -2.11
CA ILE A 32 -5.21 3.68 -2.16
C ILE A 32 -4.36 2.49 -1.70
N SER A 33 -4.83 1.72 -0.70
CA SER A 33 -4.14 0.52 -0.21
C SER A 33 -4.03 -0.58 -1.27
N ALA A 34 -5.03 -0.68 -2.15
CA ALA A 34 -5.05 -1.65 -3.23
C ALA A 34 -4.14 -1.29 -4.42
N CYS A 35 -3.59 -0.07 -4.45
CA CYS A 35 -2.71 0.40 -5.51
C CYS A 35 -1.26 0.49 -4.99
N GLN A 36 -0.63 -0.67 -4.78
CA GLN A 36 0.83 -0.71 -4.62
C GLN A 36 1.47 -0.72 -6.01
N GLU A 37 2.02 0.43 -6.42
CA GLU A 37 2.81 0.51 -7.63
C GLU A 37 4.14 -0.24 -7.44
N PRO A 38 4.58 -1.03 -8.44
CA PRO A 38 5.83 -1.74 -8.35
C PRO A 38 7.00 -0.73 -8.35
N VAL A 39 7.90 -0.88 -7.37
CA VAL A 39 9.05 0.02 -7.23
C VAL A 39 10.12 -0.39 -8.23
N ARG A 40 10.45 0.54 -9.14
CA ARG A 40 11.48 0.36 -10.18
C ARG A 40 12.77 1.08 -9.78
N GLN A 41 13.89 0.37 -9.81
CA GLN A 41 15.23 0.92 -9.58
C GLN A 41 16.13 0.71 -10.80
N TYR A 42 16.94 1.74 -11.08
CA TYR A 42 18.06 1.64 -12.02
C TYR A 42 19.31 1.26 -11.25
N LEU A 43 19.96 0.18 -11.65
CA LEU A 43 21.19 -0.32 -11.05
C LEU A 43 22.30 -0.34 -12.08
N LYS A 44 23.44 0.25 -11.70
CA LYS A 44 24.64 0.18 -12.50
C LYS A 44 25.37 -1.12 -12.19
N ALA A 45 25.55 -1.98 -13.18
CA ALA A 45 26.28 -3.23 -13.08
C ALA A 45 27.06 -3.45 -14.38
N ARG A 46 28.35 -3.81 -14.28
CA ARG A 46 29.17 -4.10 -15.48
C ARG A 46 28.87 -5.48 -16.06
N THR A 47 28.30 -6.36 -15.26
CA THR A 47 28.00 -7.73 -15.65
C THR A 47 26.58 -8.10 -15.19
N PRO A 48 25.90 -8.99 -15.93
CA PRO A 48 24.56 -9.45 -15.54
C PRO A 48 24.57 -10.20 -14.20
N GLU A 49 25.69 -10.79 -13.79
CA GLU A 49 25.86 -11.44 -12.49
C GLU A 49 25.87 -10.41 -11.34
N GLU A 50 26.60 -9.30 -11.51
CA GLU A 50 26.58 -8.19 -10.55
C GLU A 50 25.21 -7.53 -10.46
N LEU A 51 24.49 -7.44 -11.59
CA LEU A 51 23.13 -6.90 -11.61
C LEU A 51 22.19 -7.75 -10.76
N LYS A 52 22.22 -9.08 -10.95
CA LYS A 52 21.40 -10.02 -10.17
C LYS A 52 21.71 -9.95 -8.68
N THR A 53 22.99 -9.81 -8.33
CA THR A 53 23.43 -9.71 -6.93
C THR A 53 22.94 -8.41 -6.30
N SER A 54 23.13 -7.28 -6.99
CA SER A 54 22.65 -5.97 -6.55
C SER A 54 21.12 -5.93 -6.43
N ALA A 55 20.41 -6.51 -7.40
CA ALA A 55 18.95 -6.62 -7.37
C ALA A 55 18.45 -7.47 -6.20
N TYR A 56 19.17 -8.56 -5.90
CA TYR A 56 18.87 -9.42 -4.76
C TYR A 56 19.13 -8.73 -3.42
N GLU A 57 20.19 -7.93 -3.29
CA GLU A 57 20.44 -7.14 -2.08
C GLU A 57 19.38 -6.05 -1.85
N LEU A 58 18.83 -5.48 -2.91
CA LEU A 58 17.80 -4.42 -2.83
C LEU A 58 16.39 -4.94 -2.61
N CYS A 59 15.95 -5.91 -3.42
CA CYS A 59 14.57 -6.40 -3.44
C CYS A 59 14.41 -7.76 -2.72
N GLY A 60 15.51 -8.43 -2.39
CA GLY A 60 15.48 -9.80 -1.87
C GLY A 60 15.28 -10.84 -2.98
N ARG A 61 14.47 -11.86 -2.67
CA ARG A 61 14.29 -13.02 -3.56
C ARG A 61 13.37 -12.74 -4.76
N ASP A 62 12.44 -11.79 -4.60
CA ASP A 62 11.38 -11.51 -5.55
C ASP A 62 11.68 -10.20 -6.30
N TYR A 63 12.37 -10.33 -7.43
CA TYR A 63 12.65 -9.21 -8.32
C TYR A 63 12.54 -9.61 -9.79
N LYS A 64 12.29 -8.61 -10.63
CA LYS A 64 12.24 -8.78 -12.08
C LYS A 64 13.19 -7.80 -12.76
N VAL A 65 14.06 -8.31 -13.62
CA VAL A 65 14.87 -7.46 -14.50
C VAL A 65 14.04 -7.14 -15.74
N LEU A 66 13.80 -5.85 -16.00
CA LEU A 66 13.00 -5.38 -17.13
C LEU A 66 13.87 -5.09 -18.36
N SER A 67 15.02 -4.45 -18.16
CA SER A 67 15.97 -4.15 -19.23
C SER A 67 17.39 -4.10 -18.69
N TYR A 68 18.36 -4.24 -19.59
CA TYR A 68 19.78 -4.10 -19.30
C TYR A 68 20.49 -3.50 -20.53
N GLU A 69 20.98 -2.27 -20.39
CA GLU A 69 21.60 -1.48 -21.46
C GLU A 69 22.80 -0.71 -20.91
N ASP A 70 23.92 -0.69 -21.63
CA ASP A 70 25.12 0.13 -21.33
C ASP A 70 25.51 0.14 -19.83
N ASP A 71 25.66 -1.06 -19.24
CA ASP A 71 26.00 -1.28 -17.82
C ASP A 71 24.93 -0.81 -16.81
N THR A 72 23.70 -0.57 -17.25
CA THR A 72 22.58 -0.16 -16.39
C THR A 72 21.39 -1.09 -16.58
N GLY A 73 20.98 -1.77 -15.52
CA GLY A 73 19.78 -2.59 -15.49
C GLY A 73 18.63 -1.89 -14.80
N LEU A 74 17.45 -1.97 -15.41
CA LEU A 74 16.20 -1.60 -14.78
C LEU A 74 15.63 -2.84 -14.08
N VAL A 75 15.48 -2.77 -12.77
CA VAL A 75 14.93 -3.83 -11.94
C VAL A 75 13.66 -3.35 -11.25
N GLU A 76 12.74 -4.27 -11.03
CA GLU A 76 11.46 -4.03 -10.38
C GLU A 76 11.34 -4.99 -9.20
N CYS A 77 11.16 -4.45 -7.99
CA CYS A 77 10.92 -5.28 -6.81
C CYS A 77 9.47 -5.79 -6.87
N LEU A 78 9.29 -7.10 -6.75
CA LEU A 78 7.97 -7.71 -6.71
C LEU A 78 7.51 -7.78 -5.26
N PRO A 79 6.23 -7.47 -4.96
CA PRO A 79 5.68 -7.78 -3.66
C PRO A 79 5.74 -9.30 -3.42
N PRO A 80 5.93 -9.76 -2.18
CA PRO A 80 5.95 -11.18 -1.87
C PRO A 80 4.68 -11.83 -2.38
N LEU A 81 4.82 -12.83 -3.26
CA LEU A 81 3.71 -13.61 -3.80
C LEU A 81 3.11 -14.46 -2.66
N GLY A 82 2.26 -13.86 -1.84
CA GLY A 82 1.68 -14.56 -0.71
C GLY A 82 1.08 -13.68 0.37
N GLU A 83 0.16 -12.78 0.04
CA GLU A 83 -0.87 -12.37 0.99
C GLU A 83 -2.14 -12.02 0.20
N ASN A 84 -2.99 -13.05 -0.02
CA ASN A 84 -4.39 -12.88 -0.37
C ASN A 84 -5.22 -13.24 0.87
#